data_AF-A0AAQ3X761-F1
#
_entry.id   AF-A0AAQ3X761-F1
#
_cell.length_a   1.000
_cell.length_b   1.000
_cell.length_c   1.000
_cell.angle_alpha   90.00
_cell.angle_beta   90.00
_cell.angle_gamma   90.00
#
_symmetry.space_group_name_H-M   'P 1'
#
loop_
_entity.id
_entity.type
_entity.pdbx_description
1 polymer ?
#
loop_
_entity_poly.entity_id
_entity_poly.type
_entity_poly.pdbx_seq_one_letter_code
_entity_poly.pdbx_strand_id
1 'polypeptide(L)'
;MDMMVDGKRLEVNPSAGADRRQFMVVDSGTDDTFVSPPVLDAFAEAIASSMQGKRYYREYGSKKVCFRPAAGGEPVNWRGLPTVEMQFLRATLKLPPENVFHQQSADRICLAFQPDDAGVPGVRILGNKALRSFRVVVV
;
A
#
# COMPACT_ATOMS: atom_id res chain seq x y z
N MET A 1 3.15 -3.12 12.08
CA MET A 1 3.69 -2.11 11.16
C MET A 1 2.75 -0.94 11.22
N ASP A 2 3.29 0.27 11.34
CA ASP A 2 2.48 1.48 11.42
C ASP A 2 2.56 2.23 10.09
N MET A 3 1.42 2.71 9.60
CA MET A 3 1.32 3.39 8.31
C MET A 3 0.43 4.61 8.45
N MET A 4 0.68 5.59 7.59
CA MET A 4 -0.12 6.81 7.50
C MET A 4 -0.54 7.06 6.05
N VAL A 5 -1.76 7.56 5.86
CA VAL A 5 -2.29 8.04 4.58
C VAL A 5 -2.68 9.51 4.76
N ASP A 6 -2.09 10.41 3.99
CA ASP A 6 -2.26 11.86 4.14
C ASP A 6 -2.06 12.34 5.59
N GLY A 7 -1.03 11.80 6.25
CA GLY A 7 -0.69 12.12 7.65
C GLY A 7 -1.62 11.52 8.71
N LYS A 8 -2.66 10.78 8.31
CA LYS A 8 -3.56 10.07 9.24
C LYS A 8 -3.10 8.64 9.44
N ARG A 9 -2.89 8.26 10.70
CA ARG A 9 -2.51 6.89 11.09
C ARG A 9 -3.60 5.89 10.75
N LEU A 10 -3.22 4.69 10.32
CA LEU A 10 -4.18 3.60 10.15
C LEU A 10 -4.73 3.13 11.51
N GLU A 11 -6.03 2.93 11.59
CA GLU A 11 -6.68 2.30 12.72
C GLU A 11 -6.69 0.78 12.54
N VAL A 12 -5.67 0.11 13.08
CA VAL A 12 -5.57 -1.36 13.06
C VAL A 12 -5.85 -1.88 14.47
N ASN A 13 -6.80 -2.80 14.62
CA ASN A 13 -7.13 -3.38 15.92
C ASN A 13 -5.90 -4.12 16.50
N PRO A 14 -5.34 -3.69 17.65
CA PRO A 14 -4.07 -4.22 18.16
C PRO A 14 -4.13 -5.71 18.54
N SER A 15 -5.31 -6.27 18.82
CA SER A 15 -5.48 -7.71 19.08
C SER A 15 -5.25 -8.60 17.86
N ALA A 16 -5.27 -8.04 16.65
CA ALA A 16 -4.97 -8.77 15.41
C ALA A 16 -3.44 -8.88 15.12
N GLY A 17 -2.59 -8.23 15.92
CA GLY A 17 -1.13 -8.17 15.73
C GLY A 17 -0.30 -8.63 16.92
N ALA A 18 -0.93 -9.16 17.98
CA ALA A 18 -0.28 -9.40 19.27
C ALA A 18 0.56 -10.69 19.35
N ASP A 19 0.51 -11.59 18.36
CA ASP A 19 0.99 -12.98 18.57
C ASP A 19 2.20 -13.43 17.74
N ARG A 20 3.06 -12.52 17.26
CA ARG A 20 4.40 -12.95 16.80
C ARG A 20 5.34 -11.78 16.65
N ARG A 21 6.62 -12.01 16.91
CA ARG A 21 7.72 -11.18 16.37
C ARG A 21 7.62 -11.23 14.85
N GLN A 22 6.78 -10.39 14.27
CA GLN A 22 6.54 -10.39 12.84
C GLN A 22 7.69 -9.60 12.22
N PHE A 23 8.66 -10.30 11.65
CA PHE A 23 9.72 -9.68 10.86
C PHE A 23 9.14 -9.22 9.52
N MET A 24 9.73 -8.17 8.96
CA MET A 24 9.48 -7.76 7.58
C MET A 24 10.74 -8.09 6.79
N VAL A 25 10.58 -8.88 5.74
CA VAL A 25 11.66 -9.20 4.79
C VAL A 25 11.69 -8.10 3.73
N VAL A 26 12.87 -7.57 3.43
CA VAL A 26 13.06 -6.68 2.29
C VAL A 26 13.45 -7.55 1.11
N ASP A 27 12.63 -7.59 0.07
CA ASP A 27 12.81 -8.51 -1.05
C ASP A 27 12.58 -7.80 -2.39
N SER A 28 13.68 -7.53 -3.10
CA SER A 28 13.62 -6.96 -4.45
C SER A 28 13.22 -7.96 -5.53
N GLY A 29 13.20 -9.27 -5.23
CA GLY A 29 12.71 -10.32 -6.13
C GLY A 29 11.19 -10.42 -6.16
N THR A 30 10.52 -9.89 -5.13
CA THR A 30 9.06 -9.85 -5.04
C THR A 30 8.56 -8.46 -5.45
N ASP A 31 7.63 -8.37 -6.41
CA ASP A 31 7.15 -7.07 -6.91
C ASP A 31 6.26 -6.33 -5.90
N ASP A 32 5.21 -6.98 -5.41
CA ASP A 32 4.24 -6.42 -4.46
C ASP A 32 4.73 -6.49 -3.01
N THR A 33 4.23 -5.59 -2.17
CA THR A 33 4.41 -5.61 -0.72
C THR A 33 3.34 -6.46 -0.05
N PHE A 34 3.73 -7.40 0.80
CA PHE A 34 2.84 -8.31 1.50
C PHE A 34 2.71 -7.91 2.97
N VAL A 35 1.48 -7.63 3.40
CA VAL A 35 1.14 -7.24 4.77
C VAL A 35 0.00 -8.10 5.29
N SER A 36 -0.16 -8.18 6.61
CA SER A 36 -1.29 -8.92 7.20
C SER A 36 -2.64 -8.41 6.68
N PRO A 37 -3.65 -9.26 6.47
CA PRO A 37 -4.97 -8.85 5.98
C PRO A 37 -5.59 -7.66 6.74
N PRO A 38 -5.58 -7.59 8.09
CA PRO A 38 -6.14 -6.44 8.81
C PRO A 38 -5.45 -5.10 8.50
N VAL A 39 -4.14 -5.13 8.21
CA VAL A 39 -3.38 -3.95 7.79
C VAL A 39 -3.73 -3.56 6.37
N LEU A 40 -3.86 -4.54 5.46
CA LEU A 40 -4.28 -4.26 4.09
C LEU A 40 -5.68 -3.65 4.03
N ASP A 41 -6.62 -4.18 4.81
CA ASP A 41 -8.00 -3.68 4.86
C ASP A 41 -8.04 -2.24 5.36
N ALA A 42 -7.40 -1.96 6.51
CA ALA A 42 -7.31 -0.61 7.05
C ALA A 42 -6.62 0.36 6.08
N PHE A 43 -5.57 -0.10 5.40
CA PHE A 43 -4.85 0.69 4.40
C PHE A 43 -5.73 0.99 3.17
N ALA A 44 -6.43 -0.02 2.65
CA ALA A 44 -7.33 0.12 1.52
C ALA A 44 -8.48 1.08 1.80
N GLU A 45 -9.07 1.04 3.00
CA GLU A 45 -10.12 1.97 3.42
C GLU A 45 -9.60 3.40 3.60
N ALA A 46 -8.40 3.57 4.18
CA ALA A 46 -7.78 4.88 4.33
C ALA A 46 -7.46 5.52 2.97
N ILE A 47 -6.91 4.73 2.03
CA ILE A 47 -6.67 5.18 0.65
C ILE A 47 -8.00 5.51 -0.03
N ALA A 48 -9.01 4.65 0.06
CA ALA A 48 -10.31 4.89 -0.56
C ALA A 48 -10.96 6.19 -0.06
N SER A 49 -10.91 6.43 1.26
CA SER A 49 -11.41 7.66 1.87
C SER A 49 -10.67 8.90 1.35
N SER A 50 -9.35 8.83 1.25
CA SER A 50 -8.54 9.92 0.68
C SER A 50 -8.84 10.15 -0.81
N MET A 51 -9.05 9.06 -1.56
CA MET A 51 -9.30 9.06 -3.00
C MET A 51 -10.68 9.62 -3.38
N GLN A 52 -11.69 9.49 -2.52
CA GLN A 52 -13.02 10.11 -2.74
C GLN A 52 -12.92 11.63 -2.92
N GLY A 53 -12.17 12.31 -2.04
CA GLY A 53 -11.94 13.76 -2.15
C GLY A 53 -11.15 14.18 -3.39
N LYS A 54 -10.51 13.22 -4.06
CA LYS A 54 -9.70 13.39 -5.27
C LYS A 54 -10.45 12.96 -6.55
N ARG A 55 -11.74 12.67 -6.45
CA ARG A 55 -12.62 12.19 -7.55
C ARG A 55 -12.19 10.84 -8.13
N TYR A 56 -11.77 9.92 -7.28
CA TYR A 56 -11.58 8.51 -7.63
C TYR A 56 -12.57 7.64 -6.89
N TYR A 57 -12.93 6.50 -7.47
CA TYR A 57 -13.70 5.46 -6.81
C TYR A 57 -12.90 4.17 -6.72
N ARG A 58 -13.15 3.39 -5.66
CA ARG A 58 -12.60 2.04 -5.50
C ARG A 58 -13.42 1.06 -6.33
N GLU A 59 -12.73 0.21 -7.09
CA GLU A 59 -13.35 -0.96 -7.73
C GLU A 59 -13.55 -2.06 -6.69
N TYR A 60 -14.74 -2.67 -6.67
CA TYR A 60 -15.06 -3.83 -5.84
C TYR A 60 -15.17 -5.09 -6.69
N GLY A 61 -14.88 -6.26 -6.09
CA GLY A 61 -14.90 -7.56 -6.78
C GLY A 61 -13.63 -7.93 -7.53
N SER A 62 -12.60 -7.08 -7.53
CA SER A 62 -11.27 -7.40 -8.06
C SER A 62 -10.37 -8.08 -7.02
N LYS A 63 -9.47 -8.96 -7.47
CA LYS A 63 -8.47 -9.62 -6.61
C LYS A 63 -7.51 -8.63 -5.95
N LYS A 64 -7.19 -7.53 -6.65
CA LYS A 64 -6.40 -6.41 -6.12
C LYS A 64 -7.32 -5.23 -5.77
N VAL A 65 -6.89 -4.39 -4.82
CA VAL A 65 -7.57 -3.12 -4.52
C VAL A 65 -7.21 -2.11 -5.62
N CYS A 66 -8.20 -1.69 -6.40
CA CYS A 66 -7.99 -0.81 -7.56
C CYS A 66 -8.87 0.43 -7.51
N PHE A 67 -8.44 1.47 -8.21
CA PHE A 67 -9.10 2.77 -8.27
C PHE A 67 -9.13 3.30 -9.71
N ARG A 68 -10.19 4.06 -10.02
CA ARG A 68 -10.32 4.79 -11.28
C ARG A 68 -10.84 6.21 -11.06
N PRO A 69 -10.51 7.17 -11.95
CA PRO A 69 -11.15 8.47 -11.96
C PRO A 69 -12.66 8.35 -12.17
N ALA A 70 -13.44 9.11 -11.41
CA ALA A 70 -14.90 9.10 -11.46
C ALA A 70 -15.45 9.59 -12.80
N ALA A 71 -14.70 10.42 -13.52
CA ALA A 71 -15.10 10.91 -14.85
C ALA A 71 -15.01 9.82 -15.94
N GLY A 72 -14.32 8.69 -15.67
CA GLY A 72 -14.08 7.62 -16.63
C GLY A 72 -13.14 8.01 -17.77
N GLY A 73 -12.20 7.13 -18.14
CA GLY A 73 -11.32 7.33 -19.30
C GLY A 73 -10.24 8.42 -19.16
N GLU A 74 -10.34 9.30 -18.16
CA GLU A 74 -9.30 10.28 -17.84
C GLU A 74 -8.01 9.61 -17.35
N PRO A 75 -6.83 10.13 -17.74
CA PRO A 75 -5.57 9.67 -17.18
C PRO A 75 -5.49 9.90 -15.66
N VAL A 76 -4.83 8.99 -14.96
CA VAL A 76 -4.56 9.13 -13.52
C VAL A 76 -3.68 10.36 -13.26
N ASN A 77 -4.18 11.28 -12.44
CA ASN A 77 -3.43 12.41 -11.90
C ASN A 77 -2.55 11.97 -10.71
N TRP A 78 -1.34 11.50 -11.00
CA TRP A 78 -0.36 11.02 -10.01
C TRP A 78 0.00 12.04 -8.93
N ARG A 79 0.09 13.33 -9.28
CA ARG A 79 0.40 14.41 -8.32
C ARG A 79 -0.69 14.64 -7.30
N GLY A 80 -1.92 14.28 -7.64
CA GLY A 80 -3.08 14.41 -6.77
C GLY A 80 -3.30 13.20 -5.86
N LEU A 81 -2.53 12.12 -5.99
CA LEU A 81 -2.73 10.89 -5.22
C LEU A 81 -2.34 11.05 -3.75
N PRO A 82 -2.86 10.18 -2.85
CA PRO A 82 -2.56 10.23 -1.43
C PRO A 82 -1.07 10.02 -1.15
N THR A 83 -0.56 10.71 -0.14
CA THR A 83 0.77 10.46 0.41
C THR A 83 0.70 9.26 1.36
N VAL A 84 1.70 8.38 1.30
CA VAL A 84 1.78 7.20 2.16
C VAL A 84 3.09 7.19 2.91
N GLU A 85 3.02 6.97 4.22
CA GLU A 85 4.20 6.85 5.07
C GLU A 85 4.19 5.48 5.77
N MET A 86 5.33 4.80 5.79
CA MET A 86 5.55 3.56 6.53
C MET A 86 6.52 3.84 7.67
N GLN A 87 6.08 3.61 8.91
CA GLN A 87 6.90 3.78 10.10
C GLN A 87 7.58 2.46 10.50
N PHE A 88 8.90 2.55 10.57
CA PHE A 88 9.80 1.59 11.19
C PHE A 88 10.26 2.11 12.55
N LEU A 89 10.92 1.27 13.36
CA LEU A 89 11.33 1.57 14.74
C LEU A 89 11.99 2.95 14.95
N ARG A 90 12.78 3.43 13.98
CA ARG A 90 13.51 4.71 14.05
C ARG A 90 13.49 5.50 12.75
N ALA A 91 12.62 5.17 11.81
CA ALA A 91 12.61 5.79 10.50
C ALA A 91 11.20 5.79 9.90
N THR A 92 10.90 6.83 9.14
CA THR A 92 9.68 6.93 8.34
C THR A 92 10.05 6.89 6.87
N LEU A 93 9.53 5.89 6.17
CA LEU A 93 9.67 5.76 4.73
C LEU A 93 8.47 6.44 4.07
N LYS A 94 8.70 7.55 3.37
CA LYS A 94 7.67 8.26 2.62
C LYS A 94 7.57 7.70 1.22
N LEU A 95 6.56 6.89 0.96
CA LEU A 95 6.35 6.26 -0.33
C LEU A 95 5.73 7.27 -1.30
N PRO A 96 6.39 7.61 -2.43
CA PRO A 96 5.72 8.34 -3.49
C PRO A 96 4.62 7.46 -4.10
N PRO A 97 3.57 8.04 -4.72
CA PRO A 97 2.47 7.27 -5.28
C PRO A 97 2.90 6.15 -6.25
N GLU A 98 3.98 6.37 -6.99
CA GLU A 98 4.56 5.41 -7.94
C GLU A 98 5.14 4.15 -7.25
N ASN A 99 5.41 4.22 -5.95
CA ASN A 99 5.83 3.09 -5.12
C ASN A 99 4.62 2.39 -4.46
N VAL A 100 3.47 3.07 -4.39
CA VAL A 100 2.24 2.56 -3.76
C VAL A 100 1.32 1.87 -4.76
N PHE A 101 1.31 2.35 -6.01
CA PHE A 101 0.37 1.90 -7.02
C PHE A 101 1.06 1.34 -8.26
N HIS A 102 0.46 0.29 -8.82
CA HIS A 102 0.68 -0.16 -10.18
C HIS A 102 -0.29 0.52 -11.14
N GLN A 103 0.22 1.03 -12.26
CA GLN A 103 -0.62 1.48 -13.36
C GLN A 103 -1.02 0.28 -14.22
N GLN A 104 -2.33 0.00 -14.29
CA GLN A 104 -2.87 -1.09 -15.11
C GLN A 104 -3.31 -0.59 -16.50
N SER A 105 -3.82 0.65 -16.56
CA SER A 105 -4.15 1.37 -17.79
C SER A 105 -4.01 2.89 -17.55
N ALA A 106 -4.29 3.71 -18.55
CA ALA A 106 -4.25 5.17 -18.41
C ALA A 106 -5.16 5.66 -17.26
N ASP A 107 -6.33 5.04 -17.10
CA ASP A 107 -7.40 5.41 -16.17
C ASP A 107 -7.52 4.47 -14.95
N ARG A 108 -6.57 3.54 -14.75
CA ARG A 108 -6.68 2.52 -13.69
C ARG A 108 -5.36 2.28 -12.97
N ILE A 109 -5.42 2.37 -11.65
CA ILE A 109 -4.33 2.04 -10.74
C ILE A 109 -4.76 1.03 -9.70
N CYS A 110 -3.85 0.17 -9.25
CA CYS A 110 -4.10 -0.78 -8.17
C CYS A 110 -3.00 -0.70 -7.12
N LEU A 111 -3.32 -0.96 -5.86
CA LEU A 111 -2.33 -1.05 -4.81
C LEU A 111 -1.28 -2.12 -5.16
N ALA A 112 -0.02 -1.78 -4.91
CA ALA A 112 1.11 -2.70 -4.88
C ALA A 112 1.22 -3.42 -3.54
N PHE A 113 0.09 -3.62 -2.86
CA PHE A 113 -0.03 -4.24 -1.55
C PHE A 113 -0.99 -5.42 -1.64
N GLN A 114 -0.61 -6.54 -1.05
CA GLN A 114 -1.36 -7.78 -1.03
C GLN A 114 -1.38 -8.38 0.39
N PRO A 115 -2.37 -9.22 0.70
CA PRO A 115 -2.41 -9.89 1.99
C PRO A 115 -1.30 -10.96 2.03
N ASP A 116 -0.66 -11.15 3.17
CA ASP A 116 0.48 -12.07 3.33
C ASP A 116 0.12 -13.55 3.16
N ASP A 117 -1.16 -13.91 3.24
CA ASP A 117 -1.68 -15.23 2.86
C ASP A 117 -1.69 -15.50 1.34
N ALA A 118 -1.62 -14.46 0.51
CA ALA A 118 -1.43 -14.57 -0.94
C ALA A 118 0.05 -14.75 -1.35
N GLY A 119 0.97 -14.56 -0.40
CA GLY A 119 2.42 -14.75 -0.55
C GLY A 119 2.91 -15.96 0.22
N VAL A 120 3.88 -15.75 1.11
CA VAL A 120 4.31 -16.76 2.08
C VAL A 120 3.54 -16.52 3.38
N PRO A 121 2.62 -17.42 3.79
CA PRO A 121 1.73 -17.18 4.92
C PRO A 121 2.48 -16.80 6.20
N GLY A 122 2.09 -15.68 6.80
CA GLY A 122 2.71 -15.15 8.02
C GLY A 122 4.05 -14.44 7.84
N VAL A 123 4.53 -14.28 6.60
CA VAL A 123 5.72 -13.49 6.27
C VAL A 123 5.29 -12.18 5.62
N ARG A 124 5.67 -11.06 6.24
CA ARG A 124 5.50 -9.74 5.65
C ARG A 124 6.71 -9.43 4.77
N ILE A 125 6.45 -8.92 3.58
CA ILE A 125 7.48 -8.64 2.58
C ILE A 125 7.35 -7.19 2.13
N LEU A 126 8.44 -6.45 2.15
CA LEU A 126 8.56 -5.16 1.48
C LEU A 126 9.10 -5.41 0.07
N GLY A 127 8.19 -5.35 -0.90
CA GLY A 127 8.48 -5.68 -2.29
C GLY A 127 9.20 -4.57 -3.04
N ASN A 128 9.76 -4.93 -4.19
CA ASN A 128 10.51 -4.06 -5.10
C ASN A 128 9.76 -2.78 -5.47
N LYS A 129 8.43 -2.86 -5.65
CA LYS A 129 7.62 -1.68 -5.98
C LYS A 129 7.71 -0.59 -4.90
N ALA A 130 7.68 -0.98 -3.63
CA ALA A 130 7.83 -0.05 -2.51
C ALA A 130 9.27 0.50 -2.40
N LEU A 131 10.26 -0.24 -2.90
CA LEU A 131 11.68 0.10 -2.84
C LEU A 131 12.20 0.93 -4.02
N ARG A 132 11.46 0.98 -5.13
CA ARG A 132 11.91 1.48 -6.45
C ARG A 132 12.60 2.84 -6.44
N SER A 133 12.20 3.72 -5.52
CA SER A 133 12.70 5.10 -5.43
C SER A 133 13.76 5.28 -4.34
N PHE A 134 14.27 4.19 -3.76
CA PHE A 134 15.19 4.20 -2.63
C PHE A 134 16.46 3.41 -2.94
N ARG A 135 17.57 3.91 -2.41
CA ARG A 135 18.79 3.11 -2.28
C ARG A 135 18.70 2.29 -0.99
N VAL A 136 18.60 0.98 -1.13
CA VAL A 136 18.66 0.04 -0.01
C VAL A 136 20.11 -0.36 0.22
N VAL A 137 20.58 -0.27 1.47
CA VAL A 137 21.92 -0.69 1.87
C VAL A 137 21.77 -1.77 2.95
N VAL A 138 22.27 -2.96 2.67
CA VAL A 138 22.33 -4.07 3.64
C VAL A 138 23.76 -4.09 4.18
N VAL A 139 23.88 -3.92 5.50
CA VAL A 139 25.16 -3.84 6.23
C VAL A 139 25.38 -5.06 7.09
#